data_AF-A0A1J3F0X3-F1
#
_entry.id   AF-A0A1J3F0X3-F1
#
_cell.length_a   1.000
_cell.length_b   1.000
_cell.length_c   1.000
_cell.angle_alpha   90.00
_cell.angle_beta   90.00
_cell.angle_gamma   90.00
#
_symmetry.space_group_name_H-M   'P 1'
#
loop_
_entity.id
_entity.type
_entity.pdbx_description
1 polymer ?
#
loop_
_entity_poly.entity_id
_entity_poly.type
_entity_poly.pdbx_seq_one_letter_code
_entity_poly.pdbx_strand_id
1 'polypeptide(L)'
;VEKLTEETLRDWNHFKDLLSVCVAQRQIGETALNEVSSRSHQILRLTVESTAREFFTNDKFSTLTATVNFIDLAGSERASQSLSAGTRLKEGCHINRSLLTLGTVIRKLSKGKTGHIPFRDSKLTRILQSSLGGNARTAIICTMSPARIHVEQSRNTLLFASCAKEVTTNAQV
;
A
#
# COMPACT_ATOMS: atom_id res chain seq x y z
N VAL A 1 11.29 -4.86 3.47
CA VAL A 1 10.84 -3.58 4.05
C VAL A 1 12.00 -3.10 4.88
N GLU A 2 12.31 -1.81 4.87
CA GLU A 2 13.35 -1.23 5.72
C GLU A 2 12.66 -0.46 6.84
N LYS A 3 13.27 -0.42 8.03
CA LYS A 3 12.74 0.29 9.22
C LYS A 3 11.32 -0.15 9.62
N LEU A 4 11.10 -1.47 9.75
CA LEU A 4 9.86 -2.00 10.30
C LEU A 4 9.86 -1.82 11.82
N THR A 5 8.81 -1.21 12.35
CA THR A 5 8.56 -1.10 13.80
C THR A 5 7.20 -1.73 14.09
N GLU A 6 7.13 -2.54 15.14
CA GLU A 6 5.91 -3.19 15.62
C GLU A 6 5.78 -2.89 17.12
N GLU A 7 4.63 -2.36 17.52
CA GLU A 7 4.38 -1.84 18.86
C GLU A 7 2.98 -2.28 19.31
N THR A 8 2.88 -2.83 20.52
CA THR A 8 1.59 -3.13 21.14
C THR A 8 0.95 -1.85 21.66
N LEU A 9 -0.24 -1.52 21.16
CA LEU A 9 -0.97 -0.34 21.61
C LEU A 9 -1.43 -0.52 23.06
N ARG A 10 -1.18 0.52 23.88
CA ARG A 10 -1.57 0.55 25.30
C ARG A 10 -2.91 1.23 25.48
N ASP A 11 -3.06 2.37 24.82
CA ASP A 11 -4.27 3.18 24.83
C ASP A 11 -4.31 4.09 23.58
N TRP A 12 -5.34 4.92 23.52
CA TRP A 12 -5.57 5.87 22.43
C TRP A 12 -4.51 6.99 22.35
N ASN A 13 -3.94 7.41 23.47
CA ASN A 13 -2.91 8.44 23.48
C ASN A 13 -1.60 7.87 22.92
N HIS A 14 -1.23 6.64 23.33
CA HIS A 14 -0.08 5.95 22.77
C HIS A 14 -0.21 5.78 21.25
N PHE A 15 -1.41 5.43 20.77
CA PHE A 15 -1.67 5.37 19.33
C PHE A 15 -1.46 6.71 18.62
N LYS A 16 -1.96 7.81 19.19
CA LYS A 16 -1.76 9.16 18.64
C LYS A 16 -0.28 9.55 18.60
N ASP A 17 0.46 9.26 19.67
CA ASP A 17 1.89 9.55 19.74
C ASP A 17 2.67 8.79 18.66
N LEU A 18 2.40 7.49 18.51
CA LEU A 18 2.99 6.67 17.44
C LEU A 18 2.62 7.19 16.05
N LEU A 19 1.37 7.59 15.84
CA LEU A 19 0.92 8.17 14.58
C LEU A 19 1.66 9.49 14.28
N SER A 20 1.85 10.35 15.29
CA SER A 20 2.63 11.58 15.16
C SER A 20 4.09 11.30 14.79
N VAL A 21 4.71 10.25 15.36
CA VAL A 21 6.05 9.80 14.95
C VAL A 21 6.06 9.36 13.48
N CYS A 22 5.07 8.58 13.04
CA CYS A 22 4.95 8.16 11.64
C CYS A 22 4.80 9.35 10.68
N VAL A 23 4.02 10.36 11.05
CA VAL A 23 3.84 11.59 10.27
C VAL A 23 5.14 12.41 10.25
N ALA A 24 5.81 12.56 11.39
CA ALA A 24 7.07 13.30 11.47
C ALA A 24 8.19 12.62 10.65
N GLN A 25 8.29 11.28 10.71
CA GLN A 25 9.24 10.53 9.88
C GLN A 25 9.00 10.73 8.38
N ARG A 26 7.73 10.86 7.99
CA ARG A 26 7.37 11.22 6.62
C ARG A 26 7.83 12.64 6.27
N GLN A 27 7.53 13.63 7.12
CA GLN A 27 7.89 15.03 6.91
C GLN A 27 9.40 15.28 6.90
N ILE A 28 10.16 14.59 7.75
CA ILE A 28 11.64 14.69 7.78
C ILE A 28 12.23 14.14 6.48
N GLY A 29 11.66 13.05 5.95
CA GLY A 29 11.98 12.57 4.61
C GLY A 29 11.74 13.64 3.54
N GLU A 30 10.65 14.40 3.65
CA GLU A 30 10.25 15.45 2.71
C GLU A 30 11.11 16.72 2.76
N THR A 31 11.65 17.10 3.93
CA THR A 31 12.29 18.42 4.15
C THR A 31 13.82 18.45 3.99
N ALA A 32 14.53 17.31 4.14
CA ALA A 32 15.99 17.29 3.98
C ALA A 32 16.46 17.41 2.52
N LEU A 33 15.59 17.10 1.55
CA LEU A 33 15.87 17.03 0.12
C LEU A 33 14.54 17.28 -0.63
N ASN A 34 14.26 18.49 -1.13
CA ASN A 34 12.99 18.78 -1.84
C ASN A 34 12.64 17.71 -2.91
N GLU A 35 11.34 17.34 -2.96
CA GLU A 35 10.66 16.24 -3.70
C GLU A 35 10.85 14.78 -3.21
N VAL A 36 10.56 14.46 -1.94
CA VAL A 36 10.62 13.07 -1.42
C VAL A 36 9.25 12.45 -1.11
N SER A 37 8.15 13.22 -1.05
CA SER A 37 6.81 12.64 -0.90
C SER A 37 6.44 11.68 -2.04
N SER A 38 7.07 11.84 -3.20
CA SER A 38 6.92 10.95 -4.36
C SER A 38 7.90 9.79 -4.42
N ARG A 39 8.69 9.53 -3.35
CA ARG A 39 9.84 8.60 -3.42
C ARG A 39 9.87 7.45 -2.44
N SER A 40 8.86 7.32 -1.59
CA SER A 40 8.71 6.13 -0.75
C SER A 40 7.24 5.79 -0.55
N HIS A 41 6.97 4.51 -0.30
CA HIS A 41 5.64 4.03 0.08
C HIS A 41 5.60 3.93 1.60
N GLN A 42 4.52 4.42 2.19
CA GLN A 42 4.28 4.30 3.62
C GLN A 42 3.20 3.25 3.88
N ILE A 43 3.45 2.35 4.82
CA ILE A 43 2.51 1.28 5.18
C ILE A 43 2.33 1.32 6.68
N LEU A 44 1.12 1.60 7.12
CA LEU A 44 0.71 1.50 8.52
C LEU A 44 -0.28 0.34 8.64
N ARG A 45 0.04 -0.62 9.51
CA ARG A 45 -0.77 -1.80 9.77
C ARG A 45 -1.29 -1.75 11.20
N LEU A 46 -2.60 -1.87 11.35
CA LEU A 46 -3.24 -2.08 12.63
C LEU A 46 -3.77 -3.51 12.67
N THR A 47 -3.29 -4.29 13.64
CA THR A 47 -3.81 -5.62 13.94
C THR A 47 -4.64 -5.54 15.21
N VAL A 48 -5.87 -6.04 15.16
CA VAL A 48 -6.77 -6.12 16.31
C VAL A 48 -7.03 -7.59 16.59
N GLU A 49 -6.71 -8.02 17.80
CA GLU A 49 -6.99 -9.37 18.29
C GLU A 49 -8.10 -9.29 19.32
N SER A 50 -9.10 -10.15 19.17
CA SER A 50 -10.22 -10.27 20.10
C SER A 50 -10.40 -11.73 20.48
N THR A 51 -10.34 -12.01 21.78
CA THR A 51 -10.58 -13.34 22.32
C THR A 51 -11.90 -13.33 23.06
N ALA A 52 -12.83 -14.21 22.66
CA ALA A 52 -14.09 -14.38 23.37
C ALA A 52 -13.81 -14.82 24.82
N ARG A 53 -14.34 -14.07 25.79
CA ARG A 53 -14.31 -14.43 27.20
C ARG A 53 -15.61 -15.15 27.55
N GLU A 54 -15.78 -16.38 27.08
CA GLU A 54 -16.86 -17.22 27.60
C GLU A 54 -16.28 -18.31 28.51
N PHE A 55 -16.47 -18.09 29.81
CA PHE A 55 -16.67 -19.20 30.74
C PHE A 55 -17.99 -19.84 30.32
N PHE A 56 -17.97 -21.05 29.77
CA PHE A 56 -18.92 -22.15 30.00
C PHE A 56 -18.89 -23.18 28.85
N THR A 57 -18.45 -24.39 29.21
CA THR A 57 -18.91 -25.71 28.73
C THR A 57 -18.51 -26.27 27.36
N ASN A 58 -17.73 -25.60 26.51
CA ASN A 58 -17.02 -26.32 25.44
C ASN A 58 -15.73 -25.63 24.97
N ASP A 59 -14.67 -26.42 24.91
CA ASP A 59 -13.24 -26.11 24.91
C ASP A 59 -12.68 -25.38 23.65
N LYS A 60 -13.37 -24.37 23.11
CA LYS A 60 -12.87 -23.61 21.95
C LYS A 60 -12.83 -22.12 22.25
N PHE A 61 -11.70 -21.67 22.80
CA PHE A 61 -11.31 -20.27 22.73
C PHE A 61 -11.12 -19.88 21.25
N SER A 62 -12.09 -19.17 20.68
CA SER A 62 -11.92 -18.56 19.36
C SER A 62 -11.27 -17.19 19.53
N THR A 63 -10.02 -17.05 19.08
CA THR A 63 -9.38 -15.75 18.87
C THR A 63 -9.67 -15.31 17.44
N LEU A 64 -10.24 -14.11 17.30
CA LEU A 64 -10.44 -13.43 16.03
C LEU A 64 -9.35 -12.39 15.85
N THR A 65 -8.70 -12.41 14.70
CA THR A 65 -7.67 -11.42 14.34
C THR A 65 -8.11 -10.68 13.08
N ALA A 66 -8.23 -9.35 13.17
CA ALA A 66 -8.52 -8.48 12.06
C ALA A 66 -7.31 -7.59 11.76
N THR A 67 -7.02 -7.37 10.47
CA THR A 67 -5.94 -6.48 10.05
C THR A 67 -6.47 -5.38 9.15
N VAL A 68 -6.13 -4.13 9.46
CA VAL A 68 -6.37 -2.96 8.62
C VAL A 68 -5.01 -2.44 8.14
N ASN A 69 -4.87 -2.25 6.83
CA ASN A 69 -3.67 -1.69 6.23
C ASN A 69 -4.00 -0.32 5.61
N PHE A 70 -3.31 0.72 6.05
CA PHE A 70 -3.29 2.03 5.43
C PHE A 70 -2.01 2.15 4.63
N ILE A 71 -2.13 2.23 3.31
CA ILE A 71 -0.99 2.29 2.41
C ILE A 71 -1.07 3.61 1.65
N ASP A 72 -0.04 4.42 1.82
CA ASP A 72 0.17 5.61 1.01
C ASP A 72 1.30 5.34 0.02
N LEU A 73 1.01 5.61 -1.25
CA LEU A 73 1.90 5.27 -2.35
C LEU A 73 2.63 6.51 -2.85
N ALA A 74 3.89 6.32 -3.23
CA ALA A 74 4.66 7.30 -3.96
C ALA A 74 4.00 7.69 -5.29
N GLY A 75 4.43 8.83 -5.84
CA GLY A 75 3.99 9.32 -7.14
C GLY A 75 4.34 8.36 -8.27
N SER A 76 3.46 8.29 -9.28
CA SER A 76 3.60 7.41 -10.45
C SER A 76 4.18 8.14 -11.67
N GLU A 77 4.74 9.32 -11.49
CA GLU A 77 5.34 10.12 -12.55
C GLU A 77 6.57 9.44 -13.16
N ARG A 78 6.71 9.61 -14.49
CA ARG A 78 7.84 9.02 -15.21
C ARG A 78 9.12 9.75 -14.87
N ALA A 79 10.20 9.00 -14.70
CA ALA A 79 11.54 9.56 -14.52
C ALA A 79 11.95 10.52 -15.66
N SER A 80 11.44 10.34 -16.88
CA SER A 80 11.70 11.24 -18.01
C SER A 80 11.05 12.63 -17.87
N GLN A 81 10.10 12.78 -16.95
CA GLN A 81 9.43 14.05 -16.65
C GLN A 81 10.07 14.76 -15.45
N SER A 82 10.88 14.06 -14.67
CA SER A 82 11.72 14.70 -13.66
C SER A 82 13.08 15.03 -14.28
N LEU A 83 13.56 16.26 -14.09
CA LEU A 83 14.89 16.72 -14.55
C LEU A 83 16.03 16.10 -13.72
N SER A 84 15.86 14.89 -13.21
CA SER A 84 16.72 14.30 -12.20
C SER A 84 17.88 13.52 -12.85
N ALA A 85 19.11 14.02 -12.63
CA ALA A 85 20.34 13.38 -13.12
C ALA A 85 21.03 12.54 -12.01
N GLY A 86 21.83 11.54 -12.40
CA GLY A 86 22.72 10.80 -11.50
C GLY A 86 22.04 9.77 -10.58
N THR A 87 22.46 9.71 -9.31
CA THR A 87 21.90 8.82 -8.26
C THR A 87 20.38 8.96 -8.10
N ARG A 88 19.86 10.15 -8.39
CA ARG A 88 18.45 10.53 -8.35
C ARG A 88 17.60 9.76 -9.39
N LEU A 89 18.18 9.44 -10.56
CA LEU A 89 17.54 8.63 -11.59
C LEU A 89 17.45 7.14 -11.18
N LYS A 90 18.49 6.61 -10.52
CA LYS A 90 18.51 5.24 -10.01
C LYS A 90 17.46 5.03 -8.92
N GLU A 91 17.31 5.99 -8.01
CA GLU A 91 16.27 5.98 -6.97
C GLU A 91 14.86 6.02 -7.58
N GLY A 92 14.59 6.96 -8.50
CA GLY A 92 13.32 7.06 -9.23
C GLY A 92 12.94 5.79 -10.00
N CYS A 93 13.93 5.02 -10.46
CA CYS A 93 13.73 3.73 -11.11
C CYS A 93 13.18 2.66 -10.14
N HIS A 94 13.66 2.63 -8.89
CA HIS A 94 13.19 1.66 -7.90
C HIS A 94 11.75 1.91 -7.44
N ILE A 95 11.35 3.18 -7.27
CA ILE A 95 9.98 3.57 -6.95
C ILE A 95 9.04 3.17 -8.08
N ASN A 96 9.37 3.59 -9.30
CA ASN A 96 8.58 3.27 -10.48
C ASN A 96 8.49 1.78 -10.75
N ARG A 97 9.52 1.00 -10.43
CA ARG A 97 9.47 -0.47 -10.49
C ARG A 97 8.36 -1.03 -9.61
N SER A 98 8.26 -0.57 -8.36
CA SER A 98 7.23 -1.09 -7.44
C SER A 98 5.79 -0.79 -7.88
N LEU A 99 5.55 0.41 -8.42
CA LEU A 99 4.25 0.81 -8.97
C LEU A 99 3.94 0.10 -10.30
N LEU A 100 4.95 -0.10 -11.16
CA LEU A 100 4.81 -0.88 -12.39
C LEU A 100 4.45 -2.34 -12.10
N THR A 101 5.10 -2.96 -11.11
CA THR A 101 4.75 -4.31 -10.65
C THR A 101 3.33 -4.34 -10.10
N LEU A 102 2.91 -3.33 -9.31
CA LEU A 102 1.55 -3.21 -8.81
C LEU A 102 0.53 -3.15 -9.96
N GLY A 103 0.76 -2.31 -10.97
CA GLY A 103 -0.08 -2.22 -12.16
C GLY A 103 -0.15 -3.55 -12.93
N THR A 104 0.97 -4.28 -13.03
CA THR A 104 1.03 -5.60 -13.67
C THR A 104 0.22 -6.64 -12.90
N VAL A 105 0.33 -6.66 -11.56
CA VAL A 105 -0.44 -7.55 -10.69
C VAL A 105 -1.93 -7.28 -10.83
N ILE A 106 -2.37 -6.02 -10.72
CA ILE A 106 -3.77 -5.63 -10.87
C ILE A 106 -4.32 -6.05 -12.24
N ARG A 107 -3.60 -5.75 -13.33
CA ARG A 107 -4.04 -6.10 -14.68
C ARG A 107 -4.13 -7.61 -14.93
N LYS A 108 -3.29 -8.41 -14.26
CA LYS A 108 -3.41 -9.87 -14.33
C LYS A 108 -4.60 -10.35 -13.51
N LEU A 109 -4.77 -9.87 -12.29
CA LEU A 109 -5.89 -10.24 -11.42
C LEU A 109 -7.25 -9.85 -12.02
N SER A 110 -7.33 -8.72 -12.72
CA SER A 110 -8.55 -8.21 -13.36
C SER A 110 -9.06 -9.11 -14.50
N LYS A 111 -8.22 -10.00 -15.03
CA LYS A 111 -8.58 -10.97 -16.08
C LYS A 111 -8.94 -12.34 -15.49
N GLY A 112 -9.10 -12.43 -14.18
CA GLY A 112 -9.15 -13.68 -13.43
C GLY A 112 -7.74 -14.16 -13.06
N LYS A 113 -7.65 -15.05 -12.06
CA LYS A 113 -6.38 -15.63 -11.58
C LYS A 113 -5.80 -16.66 -12.56
N THR A 114 -5.62 -16.28 -13.81
CA THR A 114 -5.09 -17.15 -14.87
C THR A 114 -3.57 -17.07 -14.88
N GLY A 115 -2.92 -18.16 -14.47
CA GLY A 115 -1.46 -18.28 -14.46
C GLY A 115 -0.77 -17.55 -13.31
N HIS A 116 0.57 -17.39 -13.41
CA HIS A 116 1.39 -16.82 -12.35
C HIS A 116 1.20 -15.30 -12.20
N ILE A 117 0.82 -14.86 -11.00
CA ILE A 117 0.76 -13.46 -10.59
C ILE A 117 2.09 -13.07 -9.91
N PRO A 118 2.83 -12.07 -10.44
CA PRO A 118 4.19 -11.75 -10.01
C PRO A 118 4.24 -10.90 -8.73
N PHE A 119 3.56 -11.33 -7.66
CA PHE A 119 3.58 -10.62 -6.39
C PHE A 119 5.00 -10.47 -5.83
N ARG A 120 5.90 -11.41 -6.15
CA ARG A 120 7.28 -11.46 -5.64
C ARG A 120 8.23 -10.44 -6.25
N ASP A 121 7.87 -9.83 -7.38
CA ASP A 121 8.76 -8.96 -8.15
C ASP A 121 9.00 -7.59 -7.46
N SER A 122 8.16 -7.24 -6.48
CA SER A 122 8.29 -6.06 -5.63
C SER A 122 7.93 -6.39 -4.17
N LYS A 123 8.68 -5.79 -3.23
CA LYS A 123 8.37 -5.89 -1.78
C LYS A 123 6.95 -5.38 -1.49
N LEU A 124 6.52 -4.31 -2.16
CA LEU A 124 5.19 -3.72 -2.01
C LEU A 124 4.09 -4.74 -2.36
N THR A 125 4.17 -5.35 -3.55
CA THR A 125 3.15 -6.31 -4.00
C THR A 125 3.12 -7.57 -3.15
N ARG A 126 4.25 -7.99 -2.55
CA ARG A 126 4.26 -9.09 -1.56
C ARG A 126 3.45 -8.75 -0.32
N ILE A 127 3.59 -7.53 0.19
CA ILE A 127 2.86 -7.06 1.38
C ILE A 127 1.36 -6.96 1.08
N LEU A 128 1.03 -6.48 -0.12
CA LEU A 128 -0.35 -6.27 -0.56
C LEU A 128 -1.04 -7.55 -1.08
N GLN A 129 -0.36 -8.70 -1.07
CA GLN A 129 -0.89 -9.91 -1.69
C GLN A 129 -2.25 -10.33 -1.10
N SER A 130 -2.43 -10.24 0.22
CA SER A 130 -3.71 -10.52 0.87
C SER A 130 -4.78 -9.50 0.48
N SER A 131 -4.41 -8.21 0.40
CA SER A 131 -5.31 -7.11 0.03
C SER A 131 -5.79 -7.18 -1.42
N LEU A 132 -4.94 -7.57 -2.36
CA LEU A 132 -5.25 -7.47 -3.79
C LEU A 132 -5.97 -8.70 -4.35
N GLY A 133 -5.72 -9.89 -3.82
CA GLY A 133 -6.35 -11.11 -4.35
C GLY A 133 -6.59 -12.19 -3.32
N GLY A 134 -6.46 -11.87 -2.03
CA GLY A 134 -6.62 -12.79 -0.93
C GLY A 134 -7.85 -12.49 -0.08
N ASN A 135 -7.70 -12.73 1.22
CA ASN A 135 -8.72 -12.47 2.22
C ASN A 135 -8.59 -11.03 2.75
N ALA A 136 -9.25 -10.10 2.07
CA ALA A 136 -9.35 -8.71 2.50
C ALA A 136 -10.45 -7.99 1.73
N ARG A 137 -11.09 -7.01 2.37
CA ARG A 137 -11.81 -5.96 1.67
C ARG A 137 -10.83 -4.83 1.37
N THR A 138 -10.86 -4.33 0.13
CA THR A 138 -9.87 -3.36 -0.33
C THR A 138 -10.55 -2.21 -1.05
N ALA A 139 -10.22 -0.99 -0.62
CA ALA A 139 -10.56 0.23 -1.33
C ALA A 139 -9.28 0.84 -1.90
N ILE A 140 -9.37 1.39 -3.10
CA ILE A 140 -8.26 2.07 -3.79
C ILE A 140 -8.72 3.48 -4.12
N ILE A 141 -7.93 4.47 -3.71
CA ILE A 141 -8.18 5.88 -4.01
C ILE A 141 -7.24 6.28 -5.14
N CYS A 142 -7.82 6.69 -6.26
CA CYS A 142 -7.07 7.16 -7.43
C CYS A 142 -7.05 8.69 -7.45
N THR A 143 -5.92 9.29 -7.08
CA THR A 143 -5.71 10.74 -7.13
C THR A 143 -5.17 11.14 -8.49
N MET A 144 -5.70 12.23 -9.04
CA MET A 144 -5.34 12.72 -10.39
C MET A 144 -5.30 14.25 -10.39
N SER A 145 -4.45 14.81 -11.25
CA SER A 145 -4.40 16.26 -11.44
C SER A 145 -5.40 16.69 -12.51
N PRO A 146 -6.16 17.78 -12.29
CA PRO A 146 -7.05 18.35 -13.31
C PRO A 146 -6.29 19.11 -14.41
N ALA A 147 -4.97 19.31 -14.28
CA ALA A 147 -4.20 20.12 -15.21
C ALA A 147 -4.07 19.43 -16.58
N ARG A 148 -4.24 20.21 -17.67
CA ARG A 148 -4.16 19.70 -19.05
C ARG A 148 -2.82 19.04 -19.38
N ILE A 149 -1.73 19.52 -18.78
CA ILE A 149 -0.39 18.95 -18.95
C ILE A 149 -0.26 17.52 -18.38
N HIS A 150 -1.21 17.07 -17.56
CA HIS A 150 -1.21 15.76 -16.89
C HIS A 150 -2.31 14.81 -17.41
N VAL A 151 -2.91 15.09 -18.57
CA VAL A 151 -3.99 14.29 -19.16
C VAL A 151 -3.56 12.84 -19.40
N GLU A 152 -2.35 12.61 -19.91
CA GLU A 152 -1.86 11.25 -20.17
C GLU A 152 -1.65 10.43 -18.89
N GLN A 153 -1.16 11.07 -17.82
CA GLN A 153 -0.98 10.44 -16.52
C GLN A 153 -2.34 10.11 -15.90
N SER A 154 -3.29 11.05 -15.96
CA SER A 154 -4.66 10.84 -15.47
C SER A 154 -5.35 9.71 -16.24
N ARG A 155 -5.16 9.64 -17.56
CA ARG A 155 -5.66 8.52 -18.39
C ARG A 155 -5.07 7.18 -17.94
N ASN A 156 -3.77 7.11 -17.66
CA ASN A 156 -3.14 5.89 -17.14
C ASN A 156 -3.71 5.48 -15.77
N THR A 157 -3.94 6.44 -14.88
CA THR A 157 -4.59 6.20 -13.58
C THR A 157 -6.02 5.67 -13.75
N LEU A 158 -6.81 6.21 -14.69
CA LEU A 158 -8.15 5.71 -14.98
C LEU A 158 -8.14 4.29 -15.56
N LEU A 159 -7.18 3.96 -16.44
CA LEU A 159 -7.02 2.60 -16.96
C LEU A 159 -6.65 1.62 -15.85
N PHE A 160 -5.78 2.03 -14.93
CA PHE A 160 -5.47 1.26 -13.73
C PHE A 160 -6.71 1.04 -12.87
N ALA A 161 -7.48 2.10 -12.59
CA ALA A 161 -8.72 2.04 -11.80
C ALA A 161 -9.76 1.08 -12.43
N SER A 162 -9.91 1.14 -13.76
CA SER A 162 -10.79 0.23 -14.48
C SER A 162 -10.37 -1.23 -14.33
N CYS A 163 -9.07 -1.54 -14.35
CA CYS A 163 -8.59 -2.89 -14.08
C CYS A 163 -8.79 -3.28 -12.61
N ALA A 164 -8.47 -2.37 -11.69
CA ALA A 164 -8.57 -2.59 -10.25
C ALA A 164 -10.00 -2.91 -9.81
N LYS A 165 -11.01 -2.29 -10.44
CA LYS A 165 -12.43 -2.55 -10.19
C LYS A 165 -12.84 -4.00 -10.48
N GLU A 166 -12.23 -4.64 -11.47
CA GLU A 166 -12.54 -6.02 -11.88
C GLU A 166 -11.79 -7.07 -11.04
N VAL A 167 -10.95 -6.64 -10.10
CA VAL A 167 -10.19 -7.57 -9.24
C VAL A 167 -11.12 -8.17 -8.18
N THR A 168 -11.17 -9.50 -8.12
CA THR A 168 -11.96 -10.24 -7.15
C THR A 168 -11.13 -10.61 -5.91
N THR A 169 -11.69 -10.32 -4.73
CA THR A 169 -11.16 -10.72 -3.43
C THR A 169 -12.11 -11.72 -2.77
N ASN A 170 -11.61 -12.52 -1.82
CA ASN A 170 -12.42 -13.50 -1.08
C ASN A 170 -12.34 -13.19 0.42
N ALA A 171 -13.00 -12.10 0.82
CA ALA A 171 -13.00 -11.65 2.21
C ALA A 171 -13.87 -12.57 3.10
N GLN A 172 -13.28 -13.14 4.15
CA GLN A 172 -13.86 -14.08 5.10
C GLN A 172 -13.42 -13.75 6.52
N VAL A 173 -14.26 -14.10 7.50
CA VAL A 173 -13.99 -14.00 8.95
C VAL A 173 -13.50 -15.35 9.44
#